data_AF-A0A1C5BJP7-F1
#
_entry.id   AF-A0A1C5BJP7-F1
#
_cell.length_a   1.000
_cell.length_b   1.000
_cell.length_c   1.000
_cell.angle_alpha   90.00
_cell.angle_beta   90.00
_cell.angle_gamma   90.00
#
_symmetry.space_group_name_H-M   'P 1'
#
loop_
_entity.id
_entity.type
_entity.pdbx_description
1 polymer ?
#
loop_
_entity_poly.entity_id
_entity_poly.type
_entity_poly.pdbx_seq_one_letter_code
_entity_poly.pdbx_strand_id
1 'polypeptide(L)'
;MTDAIMNGLPPHIAQALCGHQSLDTTMGYKAIYSAETIEAHRAFIARRRASRPSEEYRTSTEEEWDAFLAHFEKRKVSIGTCGRALSSPCVHEHACVRCSLLRPDPAQRGRLEEIRNNLVARIAEAEREGWLGKVEGLQVSLAGAEDKLAQMDRRASGGTVIDLGMPRIATAQPTQAEGTASLAQSLDDQQ
;
A
#
# COMPACT_ATOMS: atom_id res chain seq x y z
N MET A 1 8.29 31.78 -21.19
CA MET A 1 8.41 32.26 -19.80
C MET A 1 8.80 31.16 -18.83
N THR A 2 8.14 30.01 -18.87
CA THR A 2 8.52 28.80 -18.11
C THR A 2 10.01 28.48 -18.21
N ASP A 3 10.56 28.40 -19.42
CA ASP A 3 11.98 28.09 -19.64
C ASP A 3 12.93 29.12 -19.02
N ALA A 4 12.62 30.41 -19.11
CA ALA A 4 13.43 31.46 -18.49
C ALA A 4 13.45 31.35 -16.95
N ILE A 5 12.30 31.06 -16.34
CA ILE A 5 12.19 30.85 -14.88
C ILE A 5 12.94 29.56 -14.46
N MET A 6 12.86 28.51 -15.26
CA MET A 6 13.58 27.24 -15.01
C MET A 6 15.10 27.39 -15.16
N ASN A 7 15.58 28.32 -15.98
CA ASN A 7 17.00 28.64 -16.16
C ASN A 7 17.49 29.79 -15.25
N GLY A 8 16.78 30.07 -14.15
CA GLY A 8 17.26 30.96 -13.10
C GLY A 8 16.74 32.40 -13.13
N LEU A 9 15.80 32.75 -14.02
CA LEU A 9 15.13 34.06 -13.97
C LEU A 9 14.24 34.15 -12.71
N PRO A 10 14.47 35.10 -11.80
CA PRO A 10 13.65 35.25 -10.60
C PRO A 10 12.17 35.52 -10.94
N PRO A 11 11.21 34.88 -10.24
CA PRO A 11 9.78 34.99 -10.54
C PRO A 11 9.22 36.42 -10.51
N HIS A 12 9.77 37.32 -9.68
CA HIS A 12 9.32 38.72 -9.64
C HIS A 12 9.78 39.54 -10.86
N ILE A 13 10.95 39.22 -11.43
CA ILE A 13 11.41 39.82 -12.70
C ILE A 13 10.56 39.29 -13.84
N ALA A 14 10.27 38.00 -13.80
CA ALA A 14 9.39 37.37 -14.75
C ALA A 14 7.97 37.98 -14.74
N GLN A 15 7.45 38.27 -13.54
CA GLN A 15 6.16 38.92 -13.35
C GLN A 15 6.13 40.29 -14.02
N ALA A 16 7.17 41.10 -13.83
CA ALA A 16 7.28 42.44 -14.41
C ALA A 16 7.34 42.38 -15.95
N LEU A 17 8.11 41.46 -16.52
CA LEU A 17 8.22 41.27 -17.98
C LEU A 17 6.91 40.84 -18.63
N CYS A 18 6.12 40.02 -17.94
CA CYS A 18 4.83 39.54 -18.43
C CYS A 18 3.64 40.43 -18.05
N GLY A 19 3.85 41.49 -17.26
CA GLY A 19 2.79 42.39 -16.82
C GLY A 19 1.75 41.73 -15.90
N HIS A 20 2.12 40.67 -15.17
CA HIS A 20 1.19 39.98 -14.29
C HIS A 20 0.91 40.79 -13.02
N GLN A 21 -0.37 40.93 -12.68
CA GLN A 21 -0.83 41.66 -11.50
C GLN A 21 -0.50 40.93 -10.18
N SER A 22 -0.33 39.61 -10.24
CA SER A 22 0.06 38.80 -9.08
C SER A 22 1.28 37.94 -9.39
N LEU A 23 2.14 37.79 -8.37
CA LEU A 23 3.25 36.84 -8.40
C LEU A 23 2.75 35.41 -8.54
N ASP A 24 1.58 35.08 -7.99
CA ASP A 24 1.00 33.72 -8.05
C ASP A 24 0.74 33.27 -9.49
N THR A 25 0.30 34.19 -10.36
CA THR A 25 0.14 33.94 -11.80
C THR A 25 1.47 33.57 -12.45
N THR A 26 2.57 34.16 -11.99
CA THR A 26 3.92 33.87 -12.49
C THR A 26 4.51 32.61 -11.85
N MET A 27 4.21 32.35 -10.59
CA MET A 27 4.59 31.13 -9.88
C MET A 27 3.93 29.88 -10.50
N GLY A 28 2.78 30.04 -11.18
CA GLY A 28 2.18 28.99 -12.00
C GLY A 28 3.12 28.40 -13.05
N TYR A 29 4.06 29.18 -13.60
CA TYR A 29 5.08 28.67 -14.52
C TYR A 29 6.14 27.80 -13.83
N LYS A 30 6.39 28.00 -12.53
CA LYS A 30 7.31 27.18 -11.72
C LYS A 30 6.63 25.97 -11.08
N ALA A 31 5.30 26.03 -10.89
CA ALA A 31 4.51 25.04 -10.16
C ALA A 31 4.22 23.73 -10.93
N ILE A 32 4.58 23.65 -12.22
CA ILE A 32 4.58 22.38 -12.96
C ILE A 32 5.73 21.53 -12.41
N TYR A 33 5.41 20.57 -11.52
CA TYR A 33 6.30 19.59 -10.88
C TYR A 33 7.79 19.79 -11.20
N SER A 34 8.46 20.71 -10.48
CA SER A 34 9.86 20.99 -10.77
C SER A 34 10.70 19.78 -10.41
N ALA A 35 11.59 19.35 -11.32
CA ALA A 35 12.57 18.29 -11.05
C ALA A 35 13.36 18.56 -9.76
N GLU A 36 13.57 19.84 -9.42
CA GLU A 36 14.16 20.30 -8.17
C GLU A 36 13.42 19.78 -6.93
N THR A 37 12.08 19.71 -6.97
CA THR A 37 11.27 19.20 -5.84
C THR A 37 11.47 17.70 -5.65
N ILE A 38 11.50 16.95 -6.75
CA ILE A 38 11.77 15.50 -6.73
C ILE A 38 13.18 15.24 -6.20
N GLU A 39 14.15 16.01 -6.69
CA GLU A 39 15.55 15.85 -6.29
C GLU A 39 15.78 16.26 -4.84
N ALA A 40 15.19 17.37 -4.40
CA ALA A 40 15.22 17.79 -2.99
C ALA A 40 14.60 16.72 -2.07
N HIS A 41 13.49 16.10 -2.48
CA HIS A 41 12.86 15.02 -1.74
C HIS A 41 13.75 13.76 -1.71
N ARG A 42 14.30 13.33 -2.85
CA ARG A 42 15.23 12.19 -2.92
C ARG A 42 16.46 12.42 -2.03
N ALA A 43 17.05 13.61 -2.10
CA ALA A 43 18.18 13.99 -1.28
C ALA A 43 17.81 14.00 0.22
N PHE A 44 16.61 14.45 0.59
CA PHE A 44 16.10 14.36 1.95
C PHE A 44 15.98 12.91 2.44
N ILE A 45 15.39 12.01 1.64
CA ILE A 45 15.29 10.59 1.97
C ILE A 45 16.68 9.95 2.09
N ALA A 46 17.59 10.24 1.17
CA ALA A 46 18.96 9.73 1.20
C ALA A 46 19.70 10.13 2.50
N ARG A 47 19.61 11.41 2.90
CA ARG A 47 20.17 11.88 4.18
C ARG A 47 19.60 11.14 5.39
N ARG A 48 18.29 10.88 5.41
CA ARG A 48 17.64 10.10 6.49
C ARG A 48 18.05 8.63 6.49
N ARG A 49 18.29 8.03 5.32
CA ARG A 49 18.78 6.65 5.25
C ARG A 49 20.20 6.53 5.77
N ALA A 50 21.06 7.51 5.46
CA ALA A 50 22.44 7.56 5.93
C ALA A 50 22.57 7.67 7.47
N SER A 51 21.56 8.23 8.15
CA SER A 51 21.57 8.36 9.61
C SER A 51 21.04 7.13 10.37
N ARG A 52 20.60 6.07 9.68
CA ARG A 52 20.13 4.84 10.32
C ARG A 52 21.16 3.72 10.12
N PRO A 53 21.20 2.71 11.02
CA PRO A 53 22.03 1.53 10.83
C PRO A 53 21.79 0.90 9.46
N SER A 54 22.88 0.54 8.76
CA SER A 54 22.81 0.03 7.39
C SER A 54 22.10 -1.33 7.32
N GLU A 55 22.12 -2.09 8.41
CA GLU A 55 21.46 -3.38 8.56
C GLU A 55 19.94 -3.30 8.33
N GLU A 56 19.32 -2.15 8.63
CA GLU A 56 17.88 -1.95 8.39
C GLU A 56 17.51 -1.86 6.90
N TYR A 57 18.48 -1.56 6.03
CA TYR A 57 18.29 -1.46 4.59
C TYR A 57 18.98 -2.58 3.82
N ARG A 58 19.35 -3.67 4.50
CA ARG A 58 19.94 -4.82 3.82
C ARG A 58 18.98 -5.34 2.76
N THR A 59 19.54 -5.79 1.64
CA THR A 59 18.75 -6.49 0.63
C THR A 59 18.38 -7.87 1.20
N SER A 60 17.10 -8.21 1.16
CA SER A 60 16.62 -9.55 1.58
C SER A 60 17.21 -10.63 0.66
N THR A 61 17.55 -11.78 1.22
CA THR A 61 18.09 -12.91 0.43
C THR A 61 16.98 -13.60 -0.35
N GLU A 62 17.33 -14.40 -1.34
CA GLU A 62 16.36 -15.18 -2.13
C GLU A 62 15.59 -16.16 -1.23
N GLU A 63 16.25 -16.80 -0.26
CA GLU A 63 15.59 -17.70 0.69
C GLU A 63 14.61 -16.97 1.61
N GLU A 64 14.91 -15.73 1.99
CA GLU A 64 14.00 -14.89 2.77
C GLU A 64 12.79 -14.45 1.94
N TRP A 65 13.01 -14.15 0.65
CA TRP A 65 11.95 -13.87 -0.30
C TRP A 65 11.06 -15.10 -0.51
N ASP A 66 11.65 -16.28 -0.70
CA ASP A 66 10.92 -17.54 -0.83
C ASP A 66 10.13 -17.85 0.44
N ALA A 67 10.72 -17.66 1.62
CA ALA A 67 10.02 -17.83 2.89
C ALA A 67 8.84 -16.84 3.03
N PHE A 68 9.02 -15.58 2.62
CA PHE A 68 7.99 -14.56 2.61
C PHE A 68 6.86 -14.89 1.63
N LEU A 69 7.17 -15.28 0.39
CA LEU A 69 6.16 -15.63 -0.62
C LEU A 69 5.42 -16.92 -0.24
N ALA A 70 6.14 -17.94 0.19
CA ALA A 70 5.55 -19.20 0.63
C ALA A 70 4.63 -19.00 1.85
N HIS A 71 4.84 -17.97 2.68
CA HIS A 71 3.92 -17.66 3.79
C HIS A 71 2.49 -17.36 3.33
N PHE A 72 2.34 -16.68 2.20
CA PHE A 72 1.02 -16.38 1.64
C PHE A 72 0.32 -17.64 1.15
N GLU A 73 1.07 -18.65 0.70
CA GLU A 73 0.55 -19.96 0.32
C GLU A 73 0.29 -20.86 1.54
N LYS A 74 1.15 -20.79 2.56
CA LYS A 74 1.20 -21.70 3.71
C LYS A 74 0.10 -21.47 4.76
N ARG A 75 -0.51 -20.28 4.84
CA ARG A 75 -1.60 -20.02 5.81
C ARG A 75 -3.00 -20.23 5.23
N LYS A 76 -3.18 -21.28 4.43
CA LYS A 76 -4.50 -21.89 4.23
C LYS A 76 -4.92 -22.58 5.53
N VAL A 77 -6.13 -22.28 5.97
CA VAL A 77 -6.80 -22.89 7.12
C VAL A 77 -8.10 -23.53 6.64
N SER A 78 -8.74 -24.31 7.51
CA SER A 78 -9.88 -25.17 7.18
C SER A 78 -11.04 -24.51 6.43
N ILE A 79 -11.23 -23.18 6.58
CA ILE A 79 -12.35 -22.42 6.02
C ILE A 79 -11.90 -21.17 5.23
N GLY A 80 -10.59 -21.05 4.92
CA GLY A 80 -10.08 -19.93 4.12
C GLY A 80 -8.60 -19.64 4.32
N THR A 81 -8.22 -18.36 4.25
CA THR A 81 -6.83 -17.91 4.36
C THR A 81 -6.66 -16.92 5.50
N CYS A 82 -5.62 -17.09 6.30
CA CYS A 82 -5.29 -16.15 7.38
C CYS A 82 -4.45 -14.98 6.84
N GLY A 83 -4.96 -13.76 6.94
CA GLY A 83 -4.30 -12.53 6.47
C GLY A 83 -3.28 -11.93 7.45
N ARG A 84 -2.78 -12.71 8.42
CA ARG A 84 -1.84 -12.25 9.44
C ARG A 84 -0.42 -12.15 8.85
N ALA A 85 0.30 -11.08 9.21
CA ALA A 85 1.64 -10.77 8.70
C ALA A 85 2.65 -11.92 8.91
N LEU A 86 3.67 -11.98 8.05
CA LEU A 86 4.80 -12.92 8.18
C LEU A 86 5.39 -12.87 9.59
N SER A 87 5.76 -14.04 10.13
CA SER A 87 6.42 -14.20 11.43
C SER A 87 5.66 -13.63 12.65
N SER A 88 4.37 -13.34 12.52
CA SER A 88 3.53 -13.00 13.68
C SER A 88 2.74 -14.22 14.19
N PRO A 89 2.86 -14.58 15.47
CA PRO A 89 2.16 -15.71 16.06
C PRO A 89 0.65 -15.44 16.15
N CYS A 90 -0.15 -16.51 16.23
CA CYS A 90 -1.59 -16.43 16.45
C CYS A 90 -1.96 -17.29 17.65
N VAL A 91 -2.57 -16.69 18.68
CA VAL A 91 -3.14 -17.44 19.82
C VAL A 91 -4.30 -18.34 19.41
N HIS A 92 -4.90 -18.07 18.24
CA HIS A 92 -6.04 -18.79 17.69
C HIS A 92 -5.60 -19.87 16.69
N GLU A 93 -4.41 -20.46 16.85
CA GLU A 93 -3.71 -21.39 15.94
C GLU A 93 -4.63 -22.17 14.97
N HIS A 94 -5.75 -22.73 15.47
CA HIS A 94 -6.80 -23.36 14.66
C HIS A 94 -8.24 -22.81 14.82
N ALA A 95 -8.50 -21.87 15.74
CA ALA A 95 -9.82 -21.29 16.01
C ALA A 95 -10.15 -20.09 15.09
N CYS A 96 -10.03 -20.27 13.78
CA CYS A 96 -10.07 -19.17 12.82
C CYS A 96 -11.44 -18.51 12.66
N VAL A 97 -12.55 -19.19 13.00
CA VAL A 97 -13.92 -18.66 12.85
C VAL A 97 -14.10 -17.32 13.57
N ARG A 98 -13.50 -17.16 14.75
CA ARG A 98 -13.56 -15.92 15.56
C ARG A 98 -12.56 -14.85 15.12
N CYS A 99 -11.60 -15.19 14.27
CA CYS A 99 -10.47 -14.32 13.95
C CYS A 99 -10.87 -13.28 12.89
N SER A 100 -10.67 -11.99 13.20
CA SER A 100 -10.93 -10.89 12.24
C SER A 100 -10.05 -10.99 10.98
N LEU A 101 -8.85 -11.55 11.11
CA LEU A 101 -7.89 -11.70 10.01
C LEU A 101 -8.17 -12.90 9.10
N LEU A 102 -9.11 -13.79 9.46
CA LEU A 102 -9.55 -14.85 8.56
C LEU A 102 -10.31 -14.21 7.39
N ARG A 103 -9.82 -14.45 6.18
CA ARG A 103 -10.55 -14.22 4.94
C ARG A 103 -11.21 -15.55 4.53
N PRO A 104 -12.54 -15.68 4.62
CA PRO A 104 -13.22 -16.92 4.27
C PRO A 104 -13.11 -17.17 2.76
N ASP A 105 -12.89 -18.43 2.40
CA ASP A 105 -12.89 -18.90 1.01
C ASP A 105 -14.33 -19.19 0.58
N PRO A 106 -14.83 -18.56 -0.51
CA PRO A 106 -16.15 -18.86 -1.09
C PRO A 106 -16.46 -20.34 -1.26
N ALA A 107 -15.47 -21.16 -1.63
CA ALA A 107 -15.64 -22.60 -1.82
C ALA A 107 -15.94 -23.36 -0.52
N GLN A 108 -15.61 -22.77 0.65
CA GLN A 108 -15.81 -23.39 1.96
C GLN A 108 -17.12 -22.93 2.65
N ARG A 109 -18.04 -22.29 1.92
CA ARG A 109 -19.30 -21.79 2.48
C ARG A 109 -20.10 -22.87 3.21
N GLY A 110 -20.29 -24.02 2.56
CA GLY A 110 -21.08 -25.13 3.14
C GLY A 110 -20.52 -25.58 4.49
N ARG A 111 -19.19 -25.68 4.61
CA ARG A 111 -18.52 -26.02 5.87
C ARG A 111 -18.74 -24.96 6.96
N LEU A 112 -18.76 -23.67 6.60
CA LEU A 112 -19.07 -22.59 7.54
C LEU A 112 -20.53 -22.64 8.01
N GLU A 113 -21.47 -23.01 7.13
CA GLU A 113 -22.88 -23.21 7.48
C GLU A 113 -23.07 -24.43 8.39
N GLU A 114 -22.36 -25.52 8.15
CA GLU A 114 -22.32 -26.69 9.04
C GLU A 114 -21.81 -26.32 10.44
N ILE A 115 -20.71 -25.55 10.52
CA ILE A 115 -20.17 -25.05 11.79
C ILE A 115 -21.20 -24.19 12.52
N ARG A 116 -21.85 -23.25 11.82
CA ARG A 116 -22.92 -22.41 12.40
C ARG A 116 -24.05 -23.26 12.96
N ASN A 117 -24.57 -24.20 12.17
CA ASN A 117 -25.70 -25.05 12.58
C ASN A 117 -25.32 -25.94 13.77
N ASN A 118 -24.09 -26.49 13.79
CA ASN A 118 -23.59 -27.24 14.94
C ASN A 118 -23.50 -26.37 16.20
N LEU A 119 -23.01 -25.14 16.09
CA LEU A 119 -22.93 -24.21 17.21
C LEU A 119 -24.31 -23.90 17.79
N VAL A 120 -25.32 -23.66 16.94
CA VAL A 120 -26.72 -23.48 17.39
C VAL A 120 -27.22 -24.70 18.15
N ALA A 121 -27.01 -25.91 17.61
CA ALA A 121 -27.42 -27.14 18.28
C ALA A 121 -26.73 -27.34 19.64
N ARG A 122 -25.43 -27.02 19.72
CA ARG A 122 -24.63 -27.11 20.95
C ARG A 122 -25.00 -26.07 22.00
N ILE A 123 -25.41 -24.88 21.59
CA ILE A 123 -25.95 -23.86 22.50
C ILE A 123 -27.25 -24.38 23.12
N ALA A 124 -28.19 -24.85 22.29
CA ALA A 124 -29.45 -25.40 22.77
C ALA A 124 -29.25 -26.61 23.69
N GLU A 125 -28.27 -27.47 23.41
CA GLU A 125 -27.86 -28.57 24.30
C GLU A 125 -27.34 -28.04 25.64
N ALA A 126 -26.38 -27.11 25.61
CA ALA A 126 -25.80 -26.55 26.82
C ALA A 126 -26.85 -25.82 27.70
N GLU A 127 -27.84 -25.17 27.11
CA GLU A 127 -28.95 -24.55 27.83
C GLU A 127 -29.85 -25.60 28.51
N ARG A 128 -30.23 -26.67 27.80
CA ARG A 128 -31.03 -27.77 28.38
C ARG A 128 -30.33 -28.45 29.56
N GLU A 129 -29.03 -28.66 29.44
CA GLU A 129 -28.21 -29.33 30.46
C GLU A 129 -27.71 -28.38 31.56
N GLY A 130 -28.04 -27.08 31.48
CA GLY A 130 -27.62 -26.08 32.47
C GLY A 130 -26.12 -25.75 32.47
N TRP A 131 -25.40 -26.01 31.37
CA TRP A 131 -23.97 -25.73 31.21
C TRP A 131 -23.69 -24.28 30.83
N LEU A 132 -24.12 -23.34 31.66
CA LEU A 132 -24.07 -21.91 31.38
C LEU A 132 -22.66 -21.40 31.04
N GLY A 133 -21.62 -21.94 31.68
CA GLY A 133 -20.22 -21.57 31.40
C GLY A 133 -19.72 -21.91 29.99
N LYS A 134 -20.40 -22.81 29.26
CA LYS A 134 -20.08 -23.12 27.86
C LYS A 134 -20.87 -22.28 26.87
N VAL A 135 -22.06 -21.80 27.25
CA VAL A 135 -22.98 -21.08 26.36
C VAL A 135 -22.35 -19.81 25.81
N GLU A 136 -21.75 -18.98 26.69
CA GLU A 136 -21.11 -17.72 26.29
C GLU A 136 -20.02 -17.94 25.22
N GLY A 137 -19.13 -18.91 25.44
CA GLY A 137 -18.08 -19.25 24.48
C GLY A 137 -18.63 -19.74 23.14
N LEU A 138 -19.73 -20.52 23.16
CA LEU A 138 -20.37 -21.00 21.93
C LEU A 138 -21.06 -19.85 21.17
N GLN A 139 -21.69 -18.90 21.88
CA GLN A 139 -22.31 -17.72 21.27
C GLN A 139 -21.28 -16.84 20.57
N VAL A 140 -20.10 -16.63 21.16
CA VAL A 140 -19.00 -15.89 20.51
C VAL A 140 -18.53 -16.59 19.23
N SER A 141 -18.44 -17.93 19.24
CA SER A 141 -18.14 -18.68 18.02
C SER A 141 -19.24 -18.55 16.97
N LEU A 142 -20.51 -18.56 17.38
CA LEU A 142 -21.66 -18.45 16.49
C LEU A 142 -21.67 -17.10 15.78
N ALA A 143 -21.52 -16.02 16.54
CA ALA A 143 -21.40 -14.67 15.98
C ALA A 143 -20.24 -14.57 14.98
N GLY A 144 -19.08 -15.16 15.31
CA GLY A 144 -17.96 -15.24 14.37
C GLY A 144 -18.31 -15.97 13.08
N ALA A 145 -19.03 -17.10 13.14
CA ALA A 145 -19.43 -17.85 11.95
C ALA A 145 -20.42 -17.06 11.08
N GLU A 146 -21.40 -16.40 11.71
CA GLU A 146 -22.39 -15.56 11.03
C GLU A 146 -21.74 -14.36 10.34
N ASP A 147 -20.80 -13.68 11.01
CA ASP A 147 -20.03 -12.58 10.44
C ASP A 147 -19.24 -13.00 9.19
N LYS A 148 -18.66 -14.20 9.19
CA LYS A 148 -17.95 -14.73 8.02
C LYS A 148 -18.90 -15.03 6.87
N LEU A 149 -20.07 -15.61 7.13
CA LEU A 149 -21.08 -15.83 6.09
C LEU A 149 -21.57 -14.51 5.51
N ALA A 150 -21.88 -13.53 6.36
CA ALA A 150 -22.27 -12.19 5.91
C ALA A 150 -21.14 -11.49 5.11
N GLN A 151 -19.87 -11.72 5.47
CA GLN A 151 -18.74 -11.24 4.68
C GLN A 151 -18.68 -11.87 3.29
N MET A 152 -18.99 -13.17 3.17
CA MET A 152 -19.05 -13.85 1.87
C MET A 152 -20.22 -13.33 1.04
N ASP A 153 -21.37 -13.06 1.66
CA ASP A 153 -22.55 -12.49 0.98
C ASP A 153 -22.27 -11.10 0.43
N ARG A 154 -21.65 -10.22 1.22
CA ARG A 154 -21.24 -8.87 0.77
C ARG A 154 -20.27 -8.91 -0.42
N ARG A 155 -19.39 -9.91 -0.48
CA ARG A 155 -18.45 -10.09 -1.60
C ARG A 155 -19.16 -10.62 -2.84
N ALA A 156 -20.06 -11.60 -2.68
CA ALA A 156 -20.80 -12.21 -3.78
C ALA A 156 -21.82 -11.23 -4.40
N SER A 157 -22.43 -10.39 -3.58
CA SER A 157 -23.37 -9.34 -4.01
C SER A 157 -22.70 -8.17 -4.75
N GLY A 158 -21.38 -8.21 -4.95
CA GLY A 158 -20.66 -7.22 -5.75
C GLY A 158 -20.84 -5.82 -5.20
N GLY A 159 -20.60 -5.64 -3.89
CA GLY A 159 -20.67 -4.33 -3.23
C GLY A 159 -20.05 -3.27 -4.14
N THR A 160 -20.81 -2.19 -4.40
CA THR A 160 -20.50 -1.14 -5.38
C THR A 160 -19.00 -0.91 -5.40
N VAL A 161 -18.34 -1.37 -6.47
CA VAL A 161 -16.95 -1.04 -6.73
C VAL A 161 -16.94 0.48 -6.84
N ILE A 162 -16.48 1.15 -5.77
CA ILE A 162 -16.23 2.57 -5.82
C ILE A 162 -15.04 2.69 -6.74
N ASP A 163 -15.30 3.00 -8.01
CA ASP A 163 -14.26 3.33 -8.97
C ASP A 163 -13.60 4.63 -8.49
N LEU A 164 -12.46 4.48 -7.84
CA LEU A 164 -11.63 5.61 -7.40
C LEU A 164 -10.86 6.22 -8.59
N GLY A 165 -10.98 5.64 -9.80
CA GLY A 165 -10.21 5.98 -10.98
C GLY A 165 -8.77 5.49 -10.86
N MET A 166 -8.18 5.08 -11.98
CA MET A 166 -6.73 4.84 -12.04
C MET A 166 -5.98 6.17 -11.95
N PRO A 167 -5.05 6.36 -11.00
CA PRO A 167 -4.20 7.54 -11.00
C PRO A 167 -3.38 7.55 -12.30
N ARG A 168 -3.59 8.57 -13.14
CA ARG A 168 -2.88 8.71 -14.42
C ARG A 168 -1.43 9.08 -14.12
N ILE A 169 -0.53 8.13 -14.29
CA ILE A 169 0.91 8.37 -14.31
C ILE A 169 1.26 8.86 -15.72
N ALA A 170 1.55 10.14 -15.88
CA ALA A 170 2.02 10.67 -17.15
C ALA A 170 3.42 10.07 -17.46
N THR A 171 3.54 9.40 -18.61
CA THR A 171 4.83 8.88 -19.10
C THR A 171 5.72 10.05 -19.50
N ALA A 172 6.84 10.22 -18.81
CA ALA A 172 7.87 11.17 -19.20
C ALA A 172 8.50 10.70 -20.53
N GLN A 173 8.43 11.55 -21.55
CA GLN A 173 8.99 11.29 -22.87
C GLN A 173 10.52 11.50 -22.81
N PRO A 174 11.35 10.60 -23.36
CA PRO A 174 12.79 10.73 -23.29
C PRO A 174 13.25 11.87 -24.20
N THR A 175 13.87 12.90 -23.62
CA THR A 175 14.52 13.98 -24.37
C THR A 175 15.79 13.44 -25.04
N GLN A 176 15.85 13.55 -26.36
CA GLN A 176 17.01 13.16 -27.16
C GLN A 176 18.21 14.06 -26.82
N ALA A 177 19.37 13.44 -26.59
CA ALA A 177 20.63 14.13 -26.39
C ALA A 177 21.31 14.40 -27.74
N GLU A 178 21.33 15.67 -28.15
CA GLU A 178 22.25 16.25 -29.13
C GLU A 178 22.88 17.48 -28.44
N GLY A 179 24.17 17.80 -28.50
CA GLY A 179 25.32 17.26 -29.20
C GLY A 179 26.56 17.92 -28.60
N THR A 180 27.67 17.18 -28.58
CA THR A 180 28.99 17.63 -28.10
C THR A 180 29.69 18.50 -29.15
N ALA A 181 30.10 19.72 -28.79
CA ALA A 181 31.09 20.51 -29.52
C ALA A 181 31.99 21.23 -28.49
N SER A 182 33.15 20.65 -28.19
CA SER A 182 34.48 21.05 -28.69
C SER A 182 34.93 22.45 -28.23
N LEU A 183 35.73 22.48 -27.16
CA LEU A 183 36.54 23.64 -26.78
C LEU A 183 38.01 23.32 -27.13
N ALA A 184 38.50 23.93 -28.21
CA ALA A 184 39.92 24.02 -28.50
C ALA A 184 40.18 25.42 -29.09
N GLN A 185 41.37 25.96 -28.77
CA GLN A 185 41.97 27.26 -29.14
C GLN A 185 41.71 28.38 -28.10
N SER A 186 42.69 29.16 -27.64
CA SER A 186 44.08 29.35 -28.07
C SER A 186 44.86 29.99 -26.89
N LEU A 187 46.04 29.47 -26.61
CA LEU A 187 47.12 30.13 -25.87
C LEU A 187 48.24 30.24 -26.89
N ASP A 188 48.49 31.45 -27.39
CA ASP A 188 49.76 31.92 -27.95
C ASP A 188 49.52 33.32 -28.53
N ASP A 189 49.83 34.36 -27.74
CA ASP A 189 50.37 35.64 -28.22
C ASP A 189 50.55 36.58 -27.02
N GLN A 190 51.75 36.57 -26.44
CA GLN A 190 52.40 37.78 -25.91
C GLN A 190 53.87 37.48 -25.58
N GLN A 191 54.71 37.88 -26.53
CA GLN A 191 56.07 38.32 -26.28
C GLN A 191 56.03 39.79 -25.83
#